data_AF-A0A2T1D477-F1
#
_entry.id   AF-A0A2T1D477-F1
#
_cell.length_a   1.000
_cell.length_b   1.000
_cell.length_c   1.000
_cell.angle_alpha   90.00
_cell.angle_beta   90.00
_cell.angle_gamma   90.00
#
_symmetry.space_group_name_H-M   'P 1'
#
loop_
_entity.id
_entity.type
_entity.pdbx_description
1 polymer ?
#
loop_
_entity_poly.entity_id
_entity_poly.type
_entity_poly.pdbx_seq_one_letter_code
_entity_poly.pdbx_strand_id
1 'polypeptide(L)'
;MKGSGLALIAIGLIHILIALFIPGTIGFSGIWQEITDVGIVDAVKPEALRIWGYYWFLVSGSFTVLYGFLCYWIEHHLNRPLPGFAGWGLLMIACFGIVLDIDTGFWLVLLIAINAIVASQRVPQFGQPKENG
;
A
#
# COMPACT_ATOMS: atom_id res chain seq x y z
N MET A 1 12.63 6.25 -12.38
CA MET A 1 11.49 6.60 -13.27
C MET A 1 10.76 7.75 -12.62
N LYS A 2 10.42 8.80 -13.36
CA LYS A 2 9.47 9.80 -12.88
C LYS A 2 8.08 9.19 -13.07
N GLY A 3 7.34 8.95 -11.99
CA GLY A 3 5.94 8.49 -12.07
C GLY A 3 5.61 7.20 -11.32
N SER A 4 6.56 6.54 -10.65
CA SER A 4 6.22 5.36 -9.84
C SER A 4 5.44 5.78 -8.59
N GLY A 5 5.78 6.93 -8.01
CA GLY A 5 4.98 7.55 -6.94
C GLY A 5 3.55 7.92 -7.38
N LEU A 6 3.39 8.43 -8.61
CA LEU A 6 2.06 8.79 -9.14
C LEU A 6 1.18 7.55 -9.34
N ALA A 7 1.76 6.45 -9.83
CA ALA A 7 1.05 5.19 -9.96
C ALA A 7 0.54 4.68 -8.60
N LEU A 8 1.38 4.75 -7.56
CA LEU A 8 0.99 4.36 -6.19
C LEU A 8 -0.12 5.24 -5.62
N ILE A 9 -0.06 6.56 -5.85
CA ILE A 9 -1.16 7.47 -5.48
C ILE A 9 -2.46 7.05 -6.18
N ALA A 10 -2.42 6.82 -7.49
CA ALA A 10 -3.60 6.43 -8.25
C ALA A 10 -4.19 5.10 -7.77
N ILE A 11 -3.36 4.10 -7.52
CA ILE A 11 -3.77 2.80 -6.99
C ILE A 11 -4.43 2.95 -5.62
N GLY A 12 -3.80 3.69 -4.70
CA GLY A 12 -4.34 3.92 -3.36
C GLY A 12 -5.67 4.67 -3.39
N LEU A 13 -5.81 5.68 -4.25
CA LEU A 13 -7.06 6.41 -4.45
C LEU A 13 -8.16 5.50 -5.00
N ILE A 14 -7.87 4.72 -6.04
CA ILE A 14 -8.83 3.76 -6.60
C ILE A 14 -9.28 2.76 -5.52
N HIS A 15 -8.36 2.26 -4.71
CA HIS A 15 -8.69 1.33 -3.63
C HIS A 15 -9.66 1.93 -2.59
N ILE A 16 -9.39 3.16 -2.16
CA ILE A 16 -10.29 3.90 -1.23
C ILE A 16 -11.65 4.15 -1.88
N LEU A 17 -11.69 4.56 -3.16
CA LEU A 17 -12.93 4.82 -3.88
C LEU A 17 -13.76 3.55 -4.06
N ILE A 18 -13.14 2.41 -4.38
CA ILE A 18 -13.82 1.12 -4.48
C ILE A 18 -14.42 0.73 -3.13
N ALA A 19 -13.66 0.87 -2.04
CA ALA A 19 -14.17 0.62 -0.70
C ALA A 19 -15.39 1.49 -0.40
N LEU A 20 -15.31 2.78 -0.70
CA LEU A 20 -16.34 3.74 -0.32
C LEU A 20 -17.63 3.58 -1.14
N PHE A 21 -17.52 3.45 -2.46
CA PHE A 21 -18.66 3.53 -3.36
C PHE A 21 -19.25 2.17 -3.74
N ILE A 22 -18.43 1.11 -3.76
CA ILE A 22 -18.84 -0.22 -4.23
C ILE A 22 -18.25 -1.34 -3.36
N PRO A 23 -18.38 -1.30 -2.02
CA PRO A 23 -17.80 -2.29 -1.12
C PRO A 23 -18.28 -3.73 -1.38
N GLY A 24 -19.46 -3.89 -1.99
CA GLY A 24 -19.98 -5.20 -2.39
C GLY A 24 -19.12 -5.92 -3.43
N THR A 25 -18.32 -5.20 -4.23
CA THR A 25 -17.44 -5.81 -5.25
C THR A 25 -16.18 -6.44 -4.67
N ILE A 26 -15.87 -6.17 -3.40
CA ILE A 26 -14.68 -6.61 -2.68
C ILE A 26 -15.04 -7.42 -1.42
N GLY A 27 -16.21 -8.05 -1.39
CA GLY A 27 -16.62 -8.93 -0.29
C GLY A 27 -17.24 -8.24 0.93
N PHE A 28 -17.37 -6.91 0.91
CA PHE A 28 -17.97 -6.12 2.00
C PHE A 28 -19.41 -5.69 1.67
N SER A 29 -20.23 -6.59 1.12
CA SER A 29 -21.63 -6.29 0.84
C SER A 29 -22.40 -5.99 2.13
N GLY A 30 -23.27 -4.97 2.09
CA GLY A 30 -24.06 -4.56 3.26
C GLY A 30 -23.25 -3.91 4.41
N ILE A 31 -21.95 -3.64 4.21
CA ILE A 31 -21.08 -3.11 5.28
C ILE A 31 -21.57 -1.77 5.84
N TRP A 32 -22.15 -0.93 4.99
CA TRP A 32 -22.72 0.35 5.41
C TRP A 32 -23.88 0.19 6.39
N GLN A 33 -24.76 -0.79 6.14
CA GLN A 33 -25.88 -1.09 7.02
C GLN A 33 -25.39 -1.66 8.35
N GLU A 34 -24.40 -2.55 8.31
CA GLU A 34 -23.80 -3.10 9.52
C GLU A 34 -23.12 -2.03 10.38
N ILE A 35 -22.41 -1.08 9.76
CA ILE A 35 -21.82 0.08 10.46
C ILE A 35 -22.91 0.97 11.08
N THR A 36 -24.04 1.19 10.40
CA THR A 36 -25.14 1.98 10.96
C THR A 36 -25.84 1.28 12.12
N ASP A 37 -25.97 -0.04 12.06
CA ASP A 37 -26.66 -0.84 13.08
C ASP A 37 -25.82 -0.97 14.36
N VAL A 38 -24.50 -1.09 14.23
CA VAL A 38 -23.56 -1.19 15.37
C VAL A 38 -23.14 0.18 15.91
N GLY A 39 -23.25 1.22 15.07
CA GLY A 39 -22.83 2.59 15.38
C GLY A 39 -21.37 2.85 15.02
N ILE A 40 -21.09 4.03 14.45
CA ILE A 40 -19.78 4.40 13.86
C ILE A 40 -18.62 4.35 14.87
N VAL A 41 -18.88 4.65 16.14
CA VAL A 41 -17.87 4.66 17.21
C VAL A 41 -17.70 3.29 17.86
N ASP A 42 -18.76 2.48 17.87
CA ASP A 42 -18.80 1.13 18.48
C ASP A 42 -18.49 0.01 17.47
N ALA A 43 -18.25 0.38 16.21
CA ALA A 43 -17.94 -0.49 15.08
C ALA A 43 -16.58 -1.22 15.16
N VAL A 44 -15.69 -0.82 16.08
CA VAL A 44 -14.37 -1.43 16.29
C VAL A 44 -14.41 -2.40 17.49
N LYS A 45 -15.47 -3.21 17.58
CA LYS A 45 -15.55 -4.29 18.56
C LYS A 45 -14.91 -5.56 17.99
N PRO A 46 -14.22 -6.38 18.82
CA PRO A 46 -13.60 -7.63 18.38
C PRO A 46 -14.57 -8.62 17.73
N GLU A 47 -15.85 -8.55 18.10
CA GLU A 47 -16.93 -9.38 17.55
C GLU A 47 -17.43 -8.90 16.17
N ALA A 48 -17.05 -7.70 15.72
CA ALA A 48 -17.36 -7.15 14.39
C ALA A 48 -16.18 -7.32 13.41
N LEU A 49 -15.65 -8.54 13.29
CA LEU A 49 -14.46 -8.86 12.48
C LEU A 49 -14.55 -8.35 11.03
N ARG A 50 -15.75 -8.35 10.43
CA ARG A 50 -15.95 -7.85 9.06
C ARG A 50 -15.79 -6.34 8.96
N ILE A 51 -16.27 -5.59 9.95
CA ILE A 51 -16.09 -4.13 10.02
C ILE A 51 -14.61 -3.79 10.28
N TRP A 52 -13.94 -4.59 11.12
CA TRP A 52 -12.50 -4.43 11.36
C TRP A 52 -11.66 -4.65 10.10
N GLY A 53 -11.94 -5.72 9.33
CA GLY A 53 -11.30 -5.96 8.04
C GLY A 53 -11.54 -4.83 7.03
N TYR A 54 -12.78 -4.31 6.96
CA TYR A 54 -13.12 -3.17 6.10
C TYR A 54 -12.37 -1.89 6.49
N TYR A 55 -12.25 -1.62 7.78
CA TYR A 55 -11.46 -0.50 8.28
C TYR A 55 -10.00 -0.62 7.88
N TRP A 56 -9.43 -1.81 8.02
CA TRP A 56 -8.03 -2.04 7.64
C TRP A 56 -7.81 -1.95 6.13
N PHE A 57 -8.78 -2.35 5.31
CA PHE A 57 -8.78 -2.12 3.86
C PHE A 57 -8.70 -0.61 3.51
N LEU A 58 -9.50 0.23 4.18
CA LEU A 58 -9.45 1.69 4.01
C LEU A 58 -8.12 2.32 4.48
N VAL A 59 -7.60 1.84 5.60
CA VAL A 59 -6.34 2.31 6.19
C VAL A 59 -5.15 1.93 5.30
N SER A 60 -5.12 0.71 4.74
CA SER A 60 -4.06 0.27 3.84
C SER A 60 -4.05 1.06 2.52
N GLY A 61 -5.23 1.40 1.97
CA GLY A 61 -5.35 2.32 0.84
C GLY A 61 -4.78 3.72 1.16
N SER A 62 -5.07 4.25 2.35
CA SER A 62 -4.57 5.55 2.81
C SER A 62 -3.05 5.57 2.98
N PHE A 63 -2.48 4.52 3.58
CA PHE A 63 -1.03 4.35 3.65
C PHE A 63 -0.38 4.24 2.27
N THR A 64 -1.04 3.56 1.32
CA THR A 64 -0.56 3.47 -0.06
C THR A 64 -0.50 4.84 -0.73
N VAL A 65 -1.51 5.69 -0.53
CA VAL A 65 -1.51 7.08 -1.04
C VAL A 65 -0.38 7.90 -0.41
N LEU A 66 -0.24 7.86 0.92
CA LEU A 66 0.82 8.58 1.63
C LEU A 66 2.21 8.15 1.17
N TYR A 67 2.43 6.85 1.01
CA TYR A 67 3.69 6.32 0.50
C TYR A 67 3.93 6.72 -0.95
N GLY A 68 2.89 6.73 -1.79
CA GLY A 68 2.94 7.24 -3.15
C GLY A 68 3.37 8.71 -3.22
N PHE A 69 2.83 9.56 -2.34
CA PHE A 69 3.25 10.96 -2.21
C PHE A 69 4.71 11.09 -1.77
N LEU A 70 5.16 10.28 -0.82
CA LEU A 70 6.57 10.25 -0.41
C LEU A 70 7.47 9.85 -1.59
N CYS A 71 7.09 8.82 -2.34
CA CYS A 71 7.82 8.39 -3.53
C CYS A 71 7.86 9.47 -4.60
N TYR A 72 6.72 10.10 -4.87
CA TYR A 72 6.62 11.19 -5.84
C TYR A 72 7.52 12.37 -5.46
N TRP A 73 7.54 12.73 -4.17
CA TRP A 73 8.38 13.79 -3.65
C TRP A 73 9.87 13.45 -3.78
N ILE A 74 10.30 12.24 -3.40
CA ILE A 74 11.69 11.78 -3.55
C ILE A 74 12.11 11.76 -5.02
N GLU A 75 11.27 11.23 -5.92
CA GLU A 75 11.54 11.18 -7.36
C GLU A 75 11.74 12.58 -7.96
N HIS A 76 10.95 13.57 -7.51
CA HIS A 76 10.99 14.95 -8.05
C HIS A 76 12.04 15.85 -7.40
N HIS A 77 12.28 15.73 -6.09
CA HIS A 77 13.19 16.61 -5.36
C HIS A 77 14.61 16.09 -5.30
N LEU A 78 14.81 14.78 -5.16
CA LEU A 78 16.13 14.19 -5.00
C LEU A 78 16.70 13.62 -6.31
N ASN A 79 15.87 13.50 -7.37
CA ASN A 79 16.20 12.79 -8.62
C ASN A 79 16.80 11.39 -8.37
N ARG A 80 16.52 10.82 -7.20
CA ARG A 80 17.02 9.52 -6.77
C ARG A 80 15.87 8.52 -6.75
N PRO A 81 16.09 7.31 -7.28
CA PRO A 81 15.19 6.19 -7.09
C PRO A 81 15.15 5.77 -5.62
N LEU A 82 14.04 5.15 -5.22
CA LEU A 82 13.85 4.68 -3.84
C LEU A 82 14.94 3.69 -3.40
N PRO A 83 15.34 3.71 -2.12
CA PRO A 83 16.31 2.77 -1.59
C PRO A 83 15.72 1.34 -1.56
N GLY A 84 16.45 0.38 -2.14
CA GLY A 84 15.99 -1.01 -2.27
C GLY A 84 15.71 -1.72 -0.93
N PHE A 85 16.41 -1.33 0.15
CA PHE A 85 16.15 -1.85 1.50
C PHE A 85 14.71 -1.61 1.97
N ALA A 86 14.13 -0.44 1.64
CA ALA A 86 12.74 -0.15 1.98
C ALA A 86 11.77 -1.07 1.21
N GLY A 87 12.08 -1.40 -0.05
CA GLY A 87 11.30 -2.34 -0.85
C GLY A 87 11.32 -3.76 -0.28
N TRP A 88 12.47 -4.26 0.18
CA TRP A 88 12.57 -5.57 0.82
C TRP A 88 11.87 -5.63 2.18
N GLY A 89 11.95 -4.56 2.99
CA GLY A 89 11.20 -4.47 4.24
C GLY A 89 9.68 -4.50 4.01
N LEU A 90 9.19 -3.76 3.02
CA LEU A 90 7.78 -3.78 2.63
C LEU A 90 7.35 -5.15 2.07
N LEU A 91 8.23 -5.86 1.36
CA LEU A 91 7.94 -7.19 0.82
C LEU A 91 7.67 -8.19 1.96
N MET A 92 8.51 -8.17 2.99
CA MET A 92 8.34 -9.02 4.18
C MET A 92 7.03 -8.73 4.90
N ILE A 93 6.70 -7.45 5.09
CA ILE A 93 5.44 -7.03 5.73
C ILE A 93 4.24 -7.49 4.88
N ALA A 94 4.31 -7.33 3.56
CA ALA A 94 3.24 -7.74 2.66
C ALA A 94 3.04 -9.26 2.66
N CYS A 95 4.12 -10.04 2.57
CA CYS A 95 4.02 -11.50 2.62
C CYS A 95 3.46 -11.98 3.97
N PHE A 96 3.91 -11.40 5.08
CA PHE A 96 3.38 -11.74 6.39
C PHE A 96 1.89 -11.39 6.50
N GLY A 97 1.51 -10.20 6.05
CA GLY A 97 0.12 -9.75 6.05
C GLY A 97 -0.80 -10.61 5.19
N ILE A 98 -0.41 -10.92 3.94
CA ILE A 98 -1.20 -11.78 3.04
C ILE A 98 -1.40 -13.19 3.60
N VAL A 99 -0.39 -13.75 4.30
CA VAL A 99 -0.50 -15.06 4.94
C VAL A 99 -1.49 -15.04 6.10
N LEU A 100 -1.55 -13.95 6.85
CA LEU A 100 -2.47 -13.81 7.98
C LEU A 100 -3.90 -13.50 7.52
N ASP A 101 -4.05 -12.61 6.54
CA ASP A 101 -5.32 -12.10 6.09
C ASP A 101 -5.18 -11.54 4.66
N ILE A 102 -5.84 -12.17 3.69
CA ILE A 102 -5.79 -11.75 2.29
C ILE A 102 -6.72 -10.56 1.99
N ASP A 103 -7.79 -10.41 2.77
CA ASP A 103 -8.88 -9.46 2.53
C ASP A 103 -8.56 -8.05 3.05
N THR A 104 -7.57 -7.93 3.94
CA THR A 104 -7.09 -6.70 4.56
C THR A 104 -6.33 -5.72 3.64
N GLY A 105 -6.06 -6.09 2.38
CA GLY A 105 -5.41 -5.18 1.44
C GLY A 105 -3.88 -5.23 1.45
N PHE A 106 -3.25 -6.16 2.16
CA PHE A 106 -1.78 -6.33 2.17
C PHE A 106 -1.17 -6.61 0.79
N TRP A 107 -1.98 -7.09 -0.15
CA TRP A 107 -1.60 -7.21 -1.56
C TRP A 107 -1.24 -5.86 -2.21
N LEU A 108 -1.75 -4.73 -1.70
CA LEU A 108 -1.28 -3.40 -2.12
C LEU A 108 0.14 -3.12 -1.63
N VAL A 109 0.46 -3.51 -0.39
CA VAL A 109 1.80 -3.37 0.16
C VAL A 109 2.80 -4.19 -0.64
N LEU A 110 2.38 -5.36 -1.12
CA LEU A 110 3.19 -6.20 -2.03
C LEU A 110 3.52 -5.45 -3.33
N LEU A 111 2.53 -4.77 -3.91
CA LEU A 111 2.72 -4.00 -5.14
C LEU A 111 3.69 -2.82 -4.92
N ILE A 112 3.60 -2.15 -3.76
CA ILE A 112 4.54 -1.11 -3.35
C ILE A 112 5.96 -1.67 -3.22
N ALA A 113 6.11 -2.82 -2.56
CA ALA A 113 7.38 -3.49 -2.34
C ALA A 113 8.09 -3.84 -3.65
N ILE A 114 7.36 -4.46 -4.58
CA ILE A 114 7.86 -4.83 -5.91
C ILE A 114 8.31 -3.57 -6.66
N ASN A 115 7.49 -2.52 -6.66
CA ASN A 115 7.83 -1.27 -7.34
C ASN A 115 9.13 -0.65 -6.78
N ALA A 116 9.30 -0.63 -5.47
CA ALA A 116 10.51 -0.14 -4.82
C ALA A 116 11.76 -0.99 -5.13
N ILE A 117 11.63 -2.32 -5.13
CA ILE A 117 12.74 -3.23 -5.47
C ILE A 117 13.17 -3.02 -6.94
N VAL A 118 12.21 -3.01 -7.87
CA VAL A 118 12.50 -2.80 -9.31
C VAL A 118 13.11 -1.43 -9.57
N ALA A 119 12.61 -0.38 -8.91
CA ALA A 119 13.18 0.97 -9.03
C ALA A 119 14.63 1.02 -8.53
N SER A 120 14.97 0.28 -7.48
CA SER A 120 16.31 0.24 -6.88
C SER A 120 17.34 -0.59 -7.65
N GLN A 121 16.91 -1.55 -8.47
CA GLN A 121 17.81 -2.37 -9.29
C GLN A 121 18.27 -1.68 -10.58
N ARG A 122 17.55 -0.63 -11.00
CA ARG A 122 17.85 0.13 -12.23
C ARG A 122 18.82 1.29 -11.99
N VAL A 123 19.37 1.37 -10.79
CA VAL A 123 20.40 2.32 -10.37
C VAL A 123 21.71 1.58 -10.49
N PRO A 124 22.65 2.00 -11.36
CA PRO A 124 24.02 1.50 -11.27
C PRO A 124 24.50 1.76 -9.85
N GLN A 125 24.94 0.72 -9.14
CA GLN A 125 25.59 0.87 -7.85
C GLN A 125 26.78 1.83 -8.03
N PHE A 126 26.63 3.07 -7.60
CA PHE A 126 27.72 4.01 -7.47
C PHE A 126 28.62 3.50 -6.35
N GLY A 127 29.58 2.64 -6.70
CA GLY A 127 30.46 2.02 -5.73
C GLY A 127 31.35 0.88 -6.23
N GLN A 128 31.55 0.71 -7.53
CA GLN A 128 32.69 -0.08 -8.00
C GLN A 128 33.87 0.90 -8.17
N PRO A 129 34.93 0.83 -7.33
CA PRO A 129 36.13 1.59 -7.61
C PRO A 129 36.64 1.16 -8.97
N LYS A 130 36.99 2.12 -9.82
CA LYS A 130 37.74 1.81 -11.05
C LYS A 130 39.07 1.20 -10.61
N GLU A 131 39.20 -0.11 -10.67
CA GLU A 131 40.52 -0.73 -10.75
C GLU A 131 41.12 -0.30 -12.09
N ASN A 132 41.99 0.70 -12.02
CA ASN A 132 42.88 1.05 -13.11
C ASN A 132 44.05 0.06 -13.04
N GLY A 133 44.06 -0.94 -13.92
CA GLY A 133 45.22 -1.76 -14.25
C GLY A 133 45.60 -1.54 -15.70
#